data_AF-A0AAI8YF55-F1
#
_entry.id   AF-A0AAI8YF55-F1
#
_cell.length_a   1.000
_cell.length_b   1.000
_cell.length_c   1.000
_cell.angle_alpha   90.00
_cell.angle_beta   90.00
_cell.angle_gamma   90.00
#
_symmetry.space_group_name_H-M   'P 1'
#
loop_
_entity.id
_entity.type
_entity.pdbx_description
1 polymer ?
#
loop_
_entity_poly.entity_id
_entity_poly.type
_entity_poly.pdbx_seq_one_letter_code
_entity_poly.pdbx_strand_id
1 'polypeptide(L)'
;MDIQKQLSIQEEIDLLVEIEDIHDELIILKMVLKDLQAVLRDLGKTVDPLEYGTQRHPRDIAYSPTLGDDKSAVGQLQRIETMENMTRKTTQTQLLSLLDLKQKQASIAEALSSVAYAKQEAEQAAENARQGRTLTLFTVVTIVFLPLSFMAAFFAINIESFSVNNNGKLGLGYVLKYMLGISTGLSVPFIFIALNQDRFSTWLSYLTKLTPGTLWTSAACVLVAVILTVLWTSSLEYKSSAEHGYGQ
;
A
#
# COMPACT_ATOMS: atom_id res chain seq x y z
N MET A 1 -13.38 9.70 22.91
CA MET A 1 -14.61 8.99 23.30
C MET A 1 -14.87 7.98 22.19
N ASP A 2 -14.83 6.71 22.58
CA ASP A 2 -14.38 5.55 21.80
C ASP A 2 -15.21 5.17 20.55
N ILE A 3 -14.67 5.50 19.37
CA ILE A 3 -15.15 4.91 18.09
C ILE A 3 -14.99 3.39 18.11
N GLN A 4 -13.94 2.88 18.77
CA GLN A 4 -13.71 1.45 19.03
C GLN A 4 -14.83 0.78 19.84
N LYS A 5 -15.46 1.52 20.77
CA LYS A 5 -16.53 1.00 21.63
C LYS A 5 -17.90 0.98 20.93
N GLN A 6 -18.13 1.89 19.97
CA GLN A 6 -19.32 1.85 19.11
C GLN A 6 -19.22 0.84 17.97
N LEU A 7 -18.02 0.30 17.71
CA LEU A 7 -17.77 -0.75 16.71
C LEU A 7 -17.53 -2.13 17.33
N SER A 8 -17.63 -2.28 18.65
CA SER A 8 -17.41 -3.58 19.28
C SER A 8 -18.61 -4.47 19.00
N ILE A 9 -18.41 -5.44 18.11
CA ILE A 9 -19.37 -6.48 17.73
C ILE A 9 -19.61 -7.49 18.88
N GLN A 10 -19.10 -7.20 20.07
CA GLN A 10 -19.14 -8.11 21.20
C GLN A 10 -20.59 -8.36 21.65
N GLU A 11 -21.39 -7.29 21.72
CA GLU A 11 -22.82 -7.36 22.08
C GLU A 11 -23.62 -8.14 21.04
N GLU A 12 -23.37 -7.88 19.76
CA GLU A 12 -23.95 -8.62 18.65
C GLU A 12 -23.55 -10.11 18.59
N ILE A 13 -22.29 -10.43 18.95
CA ILE A 13 -21.79 -11.81 19.04
C ILE A 13 -22.44 -12.53 20.23
N ASP A 14 -22.54 -11.86 21.38
CA ASP A 14 -23.15 -12.43 22.58
C ASP A 14 -24.64 -12.73 22.34
N LEU A 15 -25.37 -11.85 21.64
CA LEU A 15 -26.76 -12.09 21.22
C LEU A 15 -26.89 -13.28 20.25
N LEU A 16 -25.91 -13.50 19.36
CA LEU A 16 -25.93 -14.63 18.44
C LEU A 16 -25.74 -15.96 19.19
N VAL A 17 -24.82 -15.99 20.16
CA VAL A 17 -24.58 -17.16 21.02
C VAL A 17 -25.84 -17.51 21.81
N GLU A 18 -26.52 -16.53 22.38
CA GLU A 18 -27.77 -16.76 23.11
C GLU A 18 -28.88 -17.33 22.22
N ILE A 19 -28.94 -16.91 20.96
CA ILE A 19 -29.92 -17.43 19.99
C ILE A 19 -29.56 -18.84 19.50
N GLU A 20 -28.28 -19.17 19.40
CA GLU A 20 -27.79 -20.52 19.12
C GLU A 20 -28.14 -21.48 20.27
N ASP A 21 -27.95 -21.05 21.53
CA ASP A 21 -28.34 -21.83 22.71
C ASP A 21 -29.86 -22.08 22.74
N ILE A 22 -30.69 -21.05 22.50
CA ILE A 22 -32.17 -21.19 22.44
C ILE A 22 -32.59 -22.17 21.34
N HIS A 23 -31.89 -22.17 20.20
CA HIS A 23 -32.14 -23.11 19.10
C HIS A 23 -31.88 -24.56 19.52
N ASP A 24 -30.77 -24.80 20.19
CA ASP A 24 -30.38 -26.13 20.65
C ASP A 24 -31.31 -26.64 21.75
N GLU A 25 -31.75 -25.77 22.68
CA GLU A 25 -32.79 -26.09 23.67
C GLU A 25 -34.11 -26.49 23.00
N LEU A 26 -34.53 -25.77 21.95
CA LEU A 26 -35.72 -26.09 21.17
C LEU A 26 -35.63 -27.46 20.47
N ILE A 27 -34.45 -27.82 19.95
CA ILE A 27 -34.19 -29.14 19.36
C ILE A 27 -34.32 -30.24 20.41
N ILE A 28 -33.72 -30.04 21.59
CA ILE A 28 -33.81 -31.00 22.69
C ILE A 28 -35.27 -31.19 23.11
N LEU A 29 -36.02 -30.10 23.27
CA LEU A 29 -37.42 -30.13 23.68
C LEU A 29 -38.29 -30.86 22.65
N LYS A 30 -38.02 -30.67 21.35
CA LYS A 30 -38.66 -31.41 20.24
C LYS A 30 -38.39 -32.91 20.32
N MET A 31 -37.16 -33.30 20.65
CA MET A 31 -36.75 -34.70 20.76
C MET A 31 -37.44 -35.38 21.94
N VAL A 32 -37.44 -34.74 23.11
CA VAL A 32 -38.14 -35.23 24.31
C VAL A 32 -39.65 -35.36 24.06
N LEU A 33 -40.27 -34.37 23.39
CA LEU A 33 -41.71 -34.44 23.09
C LEU A 33 -42.06 -35.60 22.14
N LYS A 34 -41.20 -35.89 21.16
CA LYS A 34 -41.37 -37.04 20.26
C LYS A 34 -41.27 -38.36 21.01
N ASP A 35 -40.31 -38.48 21.93
CA ASP A 35 -40.16 -39.68 22.75
C ASP A 35 -41.36 -39.88 23.67
N LEU A 36 -41.86 -38.80 24.31
CA LEU A 36 -43.09 -38.84 25.11
C LEU A 36 -44.31 -39.25 24.26
N GLN A 37 -44.43 -38.75 23.03
CA GLN A 37 -45.51 -39.14 22.13
C GLN A 37 -45.40 -40.62 21.71
N ALA A 38 -44.18 -41.14 21.51
CA ALA A 38 -43.96 -42.54 21.21
C ALA A 38 -44.36 -43.45 22.38
N VAL A 39 -43.99 -43.07 23.61
CA VAL A 39 -44.36 -43.79 24.84
C VAL A 39 -45.87 -43.76 25.08
N LEU A 40 -46.53 -42.61 24.94
CA LEU A 40 -47.98 -42.50 25.08
C LEU A 40 -48.74 -43.33 24.03
N ARG A 41 -48.20 -43.39 22.81
CA ARG A 41 -48.75 -44.23 21.73
C ARG A 41 -48.58 -45.73 22.03
N ASP A 42 -47.47 -46.13 22.65
CA ASP A 42 -47.22 -47.53 23.04
C ASP A 42 -48.05 -47.94 24.27
N LEU A 43 -48.25 -47.00 25.21
CA LEU A 43 -49.16 -47.16 26.34
C LEU A 43 -50.61 -47.33 25.87
N GLY A 44 -51.07 -46.51 24.92
CA GLY A 44 -52.41 -46.66 24.33
C GLY A 44 -52.62 -48.04 23.68
N LYS A 45 -51.60 -48.55 22.97
CA LYS A 45 -51.63 -49.88 22.33
C LYS A 45 -51.55 -51.06 23.30
N THR A 46 -51.07 -50.85 24.53
CA THR A 46 -50.97 -51.89 25.56
C THR A 46 -52.16 -51.88 26.52
N VAL A 47 -52.89 -50.78 26.60
CA VAL A 47 -54.15 -50.66 27.34
C VAL A 47 -55.35 -51.16 26.52
N ASP A 48 -55.39 -50.93 25.21
CA ASP A 48 -56.47 -51.43 24.31
C ASP A 48 -56.65 -52.98 24.28
N PRO A 49 -55.61 -53.83 24.38
CA PRO A 49 -55.77 -55.29 24.36
C PRO A 49 -56.29 -55.89 25.67
N LEU A 50 -56.37 -55.10 26.76
CA LEU A 50 -56.87 -55.59 28.06
C LEU A 50 -58.41 -55.58 28.14
N GLU A 51 -59.10 -55.09 27.11
CA GLU A 51 -60.55 -55.17 26.97
C GLU A 51 -60.98 -56.34 26.05
N TYR A 52 -60.47 -57.55 26.31
CA TYR A 52 -61.10 -58.77 25.81
C TYR A 52 -61.21 -59.82 26.90
N GLY A 53 -62.34 -59.83 27.60
CA GLY A 53 -62.65 -60.97 28.46
C GLY A 53 -63.74 -60.82 29.50
N THR A 54 -64.85 -60.08 29.32
CA THR A 54 -66.11 -60.49 29.99
C THR A 54 -67.34 -59.89 29.33
N GLN A 55 -68.32 -60.76 29.05
CA GLN A 55 -69.68 -60.40 28.70
C GLN A 55 -70.30 -59.55 29.82
N ARG A 56 -70.96 -58.41 29.50
CA ARG A 56 -72.37 -58.14 29.84
C ARG A 56 -72.87 -56.71 29.53
N HIS A 57 -74.08 -56.74 28.95
CA HIS A 57 -75.25 -55.86 29.06
C HIS A 57 -75.26 -54.40 28.53
N PRO A 58 -76.30 -54.05 27.73
CA PRO A 58 -76.53 -52.70 27.22
C PRO A 58 -77.36 -51.90 28.23
N ARG A 59 -76.70 -51.04 28.98
CA ARG A 59 -77.20 -49.81 29.61
C ARG A 59 -76.16 -49.43 30.65
N ASP A 60 -75.30 -48.50 30.28
CA ASP A 60 -74.63 -47.51 31.12
C ASP A 60 -73.60 -46.82 30.23
N ILE A 61 -74.09 -46.10 29.20
CA ILE A 61 -73.27 -45.18 28.42
C ILE A 61 -73.27 -43.85 29.17
N ALA A 62 -72.47 -43.79 30.22
CA ALA A 62 -72.03 -42.53 30.79
C ALA A 62 -70.63 -42.76 31.35
N TYR A 63 -69.66 -42.13 30.71
CA TYR A 63 -68.24 -42.11 31.05
C TYR A 63 -67.36 -43.20 30.43
N SER A 64 -67.17 -43.10 29.11
CA SER A 64 -65.82 -43.33 28.56
C SER A 64 -65.05 -42.04 28.81
N PRO A 65 -63.96 -42.03 29.60
CA PRO A 65 -62.94 -41.02 29.43
C PRO A 65 -62.29 -41.36 28.09
N THR A 66 -62.90 -40.86 27.01
CA THR A 66 -62.15 -40.67 25.78
C THR A 66 -60.89 -39.93 26.21
N LEU A 67 -59.75 -40.54 25.95
CA LEU A 67 -58.43 -39.93 26.00
C LEU A 67 -58.42 -38.77 24.99
N GLY A 68 -59.22 -37.75 25.25
CA GLY A 68 -58.97 -36.40 24.80
C GLY A 68 -57.66 -36.03 25.48
N ASP A 69 -56.60 -35.97 24.70
CA ASP A 69 -56.26 -34.69 24.10
C ASP A 69 -54.92 -34.80 23.34
N ASP A 70 -54.89 -35.61 22.28
CA ASP A 70 -53.77 -35.59 21.30
C ASP A 70 -53.59 -34.21 20.65
N LYS A 71 -54.57 -33.29 20.80
CA LYS A 71 -54.47 -31.91 20.31
C LYS A 71 -53.48 -31.07 21.12
N SER A 72 -53.21 -31.42 22.38
CA SER A 72 -52.27 -30.69 23.23
C SER A 72 -50.80 -30.95 22.82
N ALA A 73 -50.45 -32.21 22.53
CA ALA A 73 -49.13 -32.60 22.04
C ALA A 73 -48.88 -32.11 20.61
N VAL A 74 -49.88 -32.23 19.72
CA VAL A 74 -49.82 -31.70 18.34
C VAL A 74 -49.70 -30.18 18.32
N GLY A 75 -50.40 -29.48 19.21
CA GLY A 75 -50.28 -28.02 19.36
C GLY A 75 -48.92 -27.56 19.88
N GLN A 76 -48.27 -28.34 20.77
CA GLN A 76 -46.92 -28.07 21.25
C GLN A 76 -45.85 -28.30 20.17
N LEU A 77 -45.97 -29.38 19.38
CA LEU A 77 -45.09 -29.62 18.24
C LEU A 77 -45.18 -28.52 17.18
N GLN A 78 -46.39 -28.06 16.88
CA GLN A 78 -46.61 -26.94 15.95
C GLN A 78 -45.98 -25.63 16.47
N ARG A 79 -46.04 -25.38 17.78
CA ARG A 79 -45.39 -24.20 18.39
C ARG A 79 -43.87 -24.27 18.31
N ILE A 80 -43.28 -25.44 18.57
CA ILE A 80 -41.83 -25.67 18.44
C ILE A 80 -41.39 -25.45 16.99
N GLU A 81 -42.14 -25.94 16.00
CA GLU A 81 -41.84 -25.72 14.58
C GLU A 81 -41.94 -24.23 14.18
N THR A 82 -42.92 -23.49 14.73
CA THR A 82 -42.99 -22.04 14.50
C THR A 82 -41.85 -21.29 15.18
N MET A 83 -41.43 -21.69 16.38
CA MET A 83 -40.27 -21.11 17.06
C MET A 83 -38.97 -21.41 16.31
N GLU A 84 -38.76 -22.65 15.86
CA GLU A 84 -37.61 -23.05 15.04
C GLU A 84 -37.51 -22.21 13.75
N ASN A 85 -38.64 -22.00 13.07
CA ASN A 85 -38.68 -21.14 11.90
C ASN A 85 -38.41 -19.65 12.20
N MET A 86 -38.83 -19.16 13.37
CA MET A 86 -38.51 -17.79 13.80
C MET A 86 -37.03 -17.66 14.16
N THR A 87 -36.49 -18.57 14.97
CA THR A 87 -35.09 -18.61 15.35
C THR A 87 -34.19 -18.67 14.12
N ARG A 88 -34.48 -19.57 13.17
CA ARG A 88 -33.72 -19.68 11.92
C ARG A 88 -33.67 -18.38 11.11
N LYS A 89 -34.81 -17.68 11.01
CA LYS A 89 -34.89 -16.38 10.33
C LYS A 89 -34.11 -15.31 11.10
N THR A 90 -34.21 -15.28 12.42
CA THR A 90 -33.49 -14.34 13.28
C THR A 90 -31.98 -14.55 13.19
N THR A 91 -31.50 -15.79 13.31
CA THR A 91 -30.08 -16.16 13.16
C THR A 91 -29.54 -15.72 11.79
N GLN A 92 -30.29 -15.97 10.71
CA GLN A 92 -29.87 -15.57 9.37
C GLN A 92 -29.75 -14.04 9.24
N THR A 93 -30.69 -13.29 9.82
CA THR A 93 -30.69 -11.82 9.77
C THR A 93 -29.54 -11.24 10.58
N GLN A 94 -29.21 -11.85 11.72
CA GLN A 94 -28.09 -11.44 12.57
C GLN A 94 -26.74 -11.75 11.95
N LEU A 95 -26.56 -12.91 11.32
CA LEU A 95 -25.33 -13.21 10.57
C LEU A 95 -25.06 -12.19 9.45
N LEU A 96 -26.11 -11.76 8.75
CA LEU A 96 -26.01 -10.70 7.75
C LEU A 96 -25.66 -9.35 8.41
N SER A 97 -26.23 -9.05 9.57
CA SER A 97 -25.87 -7.85 10.35
C SER A 97 -24.40 -7.87 10.78
N LEU A 98 -23.87 -9.02 11.24
CA LEU A 98 -22.46 -9.14 11.63
C LEU A 98 -21.52 -8.96 10.44
N LEU A 99 -21.91 -9.50 9.28
CA LEU A 99 -21.15 -9.33 8.04
C LEU A 99 -21.08 -7.85 7.66
N ASP A 100 -22.21 -7.14 7.68
CA ASP A 100 -22.29 -5.70 7.39
C ASP A 100 -21.43 -4.88 8.39
N LEU A 101 -21.51 -5.21 9.68
CA LEU A 101 -20.68 -4.57 10.70
C LEU A 101 -19.18 -4.84 10.51
N LYS A 102 -18.79 -6.07 10.16
CA LYS A 102 -17.39 -6.43 9.83
C LYS A 102 -16.90 -5.67 8.60
N GLN A 103 -17.73 -5.56 7.56
CA GLN A 103 -17.40 -4.79 6.35
C GLN A 103 -17.24 -3.30 6.66
N LYS A 104 -18.13 -2.72 7.47
CA LYS A 104 -18.01 -1.34 7.95
C LYS A 104 -16.73 -1.14 8.78
N GLN A 105 -16.39 -2.09 9.66
CA GLN A 105 -15.16 -2.04 10.44
C GLN A 105 -13.91 -2.07 9.55
N ALA A 106 -13.87 -2.97 8.57
CA ALA A 106 -12.77 -3.06 7.61
C ALA A 106 -12.63 -1.76 6.81
N SER A 107 -13.75 -1.23 6.30
CA SER A 107 -13.79 0.02 5.53
C SER A 107 -13.30 1.22 6.35
N ILE A 108 -13.69 1.33 7.62
CA ILE A 108 -13.22 2.41 8.50
C ILE A 108 -11.74 2.23 8.83
N ALA A 109 -11.28 1.00 9.08
CA ALA A 109 -9.87 0.71 9.33
C ALA A 109 -8.99 1.05 8.13
N GLU A 110 -9.44 0.74 6.91
CA GLU A 110 -8.78 1.13 5.66
C GLU A 110 -8.78 2.65 5.47
N ALA A 111 -9.88 3.34 5.75
CA ALA A 111 -9.94 4.79 5.67
C ALA A 111 -8.95 5.44 6.66
N LEU A 112 -8.90 4.98 7.90
CA LEU A 112 -7.98 5.51 8.91
C LEU A 112 -6.52 5.24 8.56
N SER A 113 -6.20 4.04 8.07
CA SER A 113 -4.83 3.73 7.63
C SER A 113 -4.44 4.59 6.44
N SER A 114 -5.33 4.79 5.46
CA SER A 114 -5.07 5.67 4.30
C SER A 114 -4.79 7.12 4.70
N VAL A 115 -5.50 7.65 5.70
CA VAL A 115 -5.26 9.00 6.25
C VAL A 115 -3.89 9.06 6.94
N ALA A 116 -3.54 8.02 7.71
CA ALA A 116 -2.23 7.95 8.35
C ALA A 116 -1.08 7.88 7.32
N TYR A 117 -1.23 7.08 6.27
CA TYR A 117 -0.27 7.00 5.17
C TYR A 117 -0.13 8.33 4.42
N ALA A 118 -1.25 9.00 4.09
CA ALA A 118 -1.22 10.30 3.43
C ALA A 118 -0.52 11.37 4.27
N LYS A 119 -0.72 11.35 5.59
CA LYS A 119 -0.01 12.25 6.51
C LYS A 119 1.49 11.97 6.53
N GLN A 120 1.88 10.70 6.61
CA GLN A 120 3.29 10.29 6.60
C GLN A 120 3.97 10.66 5.28
N GLU A 121 3.30 10.46 4.14
CA GLU A 121 3.81 10.85 2.83
C GLU A 121 4.02 12.36 2.74
N ALA A 122 3.08 13.17 3.24
CA ALA A 122 3.23 14.62 3.26
C ALA A 122 4.41 15.08 4.13
N GLU A 123 4.59 14.46 5.30
CA GLU A 123 5.74 14.72 6.18
C GLU A 123 7.06 14.35 5.48
N GLN A 124 7.12 13.16 4.88
CA GLN A 124 8.30 12.69 4.16
C GLN A 124 8.62 13.56 2.93
N ALA A 125 7.61 14.00 2.19
CA ALA A 125 7.79 14.91 1.06
C ALA A 125 8.38 16.27 1.52
N ALA A 126 7.94 16.78 2.67
CA ALA A 126 8.47 18.01 3.25
C ALA A 126 9.94 17.86 3.69
N GLU A 127 10.30 16.72 4.28
CA GLU A 127 11.69 16.41 4.64
C GLU A 127 12.57 16.25 3.39
N ASN A 128 12.10 15.49 2.39
CA ASN A 128 12.80 15.30 1.11
C ASN A 128 13.01 16.64 0.39
N ALA A 129 12.04 17.55 0.43
CA ALA A 129 12.19 18.88 -0.14
C ALA A 129 13.29 19.70 0.56
N ARG A 130 13.38 19.60 1.91
CA ARG A 130 14.46 20.23 2.68
C ARG A 130 15.82 19.61 2.36
N GLN A 131 15.90 18.29 2.25
CA GLN A 131 17.12 17.56 1.91
C GLN A 131 17.59 17.90 0.49
N GLY A 132 16.65 18.00 -0.45
CA GLY A 132 16.90 18.42 -1.84
C GLY A 132 17.58 19.78 -1.91
N ARG A 133 17.12 20.75 -1.10
CA ARG A 133 17.75 22.08 -1.04
C ARG A 133 19.21 22.04 -0.59
N THR A 134 19.54 21.19 0.38
CA THR A 134 20.94 21.02 0.83
C THR A 134 21.81 20.45 -0.27
N LEU A 135 21.30 19.48 -1.03
CA LEU A 135 22.00 18.92 -2.19
C LEU A 135 22.20 19.99 -3.27
N THR A 136 21.17 20.79 -3.59
CA THR A 136 21.27 21.90 -4.56
C THR A 136 22.33 22.92 -4.15
N LEU A 137 22.42 23.26 -2.86
CA LEU A 137 23.46 24.17 -2.34
C LEU A 137 24.86 23.57 -2.51
N PHE A 138 25.03 22.28 -2.21
CA PHE A 138 26.30 21.58 -2.43
C PHE A 138 26.71 21.60 -3.92
N THR A 139 25.74 21.39 -4.82
CA THR A 139 25.97 21.47 -6.27
C THR A 139 26.37 22.89 -6.71
N VAL A 140 25.72 23.93 -6.20
CA VAL A 140 26.08 25.33 -6.53
C VAL A 140 27.51 25.64 -6.07
N VAL A 141 27.88 25.24 -4.86
CA VAL A 141 29.26 25.41 -4.35
C VAL A 141 30.25 24.66 -5.25
N THR A 142 29.95 23.42 -5.60
CA THR A 142 30.84 22.60 -6.45
C THR A 142 31.01 23.19 -7.86
N ILE A 143 29.94 23.69 -8.49
CA ILE A 143 29.98 24.34 -9.82
C ILE A 143 30.90 25.56 -9.81
N VAL A 144 30.92 26.33 -8.72
CA VAL A 144 31.82 27.49 -8.57
C VAL A 144 33.26 27.04 -8.30
N PHE A 145 33.45 26.05 -7.43
CA PHE A 145 34.77 25.64 -6.97
C PHE A 145 35.54 24.79 -7.99
N LEU A 146 34.88 23.97 -8.80
CA LEU A 146 35.53 23.10 -9.78
C LEU A 146 36.39 23.88 -10.80
N PRO A 147 35.83 24.83 -11.56
CA PRO A 147 36.61 25.59 -12.54
C PRO A 147 37.61 26.52 -11.86
N LEU A 148 37.30 27.01 -10.66
CA LEU A 148 38.21 27.86 -9.90
C LEU A 148 39.44 27.08 -9.41
N SER A 149 39.24 25.86 -8.89
CA SER A 149 40.32 24.96 -8.45
C SER A 149 41.17 24.52 -9.62
N PHE A 150 40.54 24.21 -10.78
CA PHE A 150 41.27 23.89 -12.00
C PHE A 150 42.16 25.05 -12.45
N MET A 151 41.64 26.28 -12.51
CA MET A 151 42.42 27.45 -12.92
C MET A 151 43.55 27.76 -11.94
N ALA A 152 43.33 27.59 -10.63
CA ALA A 152 44.38 27.74 -9.63
C ALA A 152 45.51 26.72 -9.83
N ALA A 153 45.17 25.45 -10.07
CA ALA A 153 46.13 24.40 -10.37
C ALA A 153 46.88 24.68 -11.69
N PHE A 154 46.16 25.13 -12.73
CA PHE A 154 46.75 25.47 -14.02
C PHE A 154 47.79 26.58 -13.93
N PHE A 155 47.51 27.66 -13.17
CA PHE A 155 48.48 28.73 -12.93
C PHE A 155 49.61 28.35 -11.97
N ALA A 156 49.47 27.27 -11.20
CA ALA A 156 50.53 26.75 -10.34
C ALA A 156 51.56 25.92 -11.13
N ILE A 157 51.24 25.48 -12.34
CA ILE A 157 52.19 24.79 -13.22
C ILE A 157 53.20 25.83 -13.75
N ASN A 158 54.49 25.51 -13.63
CA ASN A 158 55.57 26.36 -14.13
C ASN A 158 55.74 26.17 -15.65
N ILE A 159 55.10 27.03 -16.45
CA ILE A 159 55.25 27.08 -17.91
C ILE A 159 55.87 28.43 -18.33
N GLU A 160 56.78 28.40 -19.30
CA GLU A 160 57.52 29.58 -19.79
C GLU A 160 56.64 30.61 -20.53
N SER A 161 55.40 30.27 -20.86
CA SER A 161 54.49 31.09 -21.67
C SER A 161 53.71 32.14 -20.89
N PHE A 162 53.81 32.17 -19.56
CA PHE A 162 53.12 33.18 -18.77
C PHE A 162 53.81 34.55 -18.87
N SER A 163 53.02 35.63 -18.84
CA SER A 163 53.55 37.00 -18.79
C SER A 163 54.14 37.27 -17.40
N VAL A 164 55.38 36.81 -17.20
CA VAL A 164 56.15 36.96 -15.98
C VAL A 164 56.79 38.35 -15.97
N ASN A 165 56.69 39.08 -14.86
CA ASN A 165 57.31 40.40 -14.72
C ASN A 165 58.85 40.26 -14.62
N ASN A 166 59.60 41.36 -14.74
CA ASN A 166 61.09 41.38 -14.69
C ASN A 166 61.70 40.70 -13.45
N ASN A 167 60.90 40.40 -12.43
CA ASN A 167 61.29 39.74 -11.17
C ASN A 167 61.01 38.22 -11.17
N GLY A 168 60.69 37.60 -12.31
CA GLY A 168 60.42 36.17 -12.39
C GLY A 168 59.09 35.73 -11.74
N LYS A 169 58.16 36.67 -11.48
CA LYS A 169 56.87 36.40 -10.84
C LYS A 169 55.67 36.79 -11.70
N LEU A 170 54.63 35.97 -11.66
CA LEU A 170 53.32 36.26 -12.25
C LEU A 170 52.62 37.42 -11.53
N GLY A 171 52.07 38.36 -12.29
CA GLY A 171 51.27 39.45 -11.74
C GLY A 171 49.96 38.93 -11.16
N LEU A 172 49.69 39.21 -9.88
CA LEU A 172 48.46 38.77 -9.19
C LEU A 172 47.19 39.25 -9.91
N GLY A 173 47.20 40.46 -10.47
CA GLY A 173 46.07 41.00 -11.24
C GLY A 173 45.82 40.27 -12.57
N TYR A 174 46.87 39.75 -13.22
CA TYR A 174 46.74 38.92 -14.42
C TYR A 174 46.08 37.59 -14.06
N VAL A 175 46.62 36.91 -13.03
CA VAL A 175 46.08 35.63 -12.54
C VAL A 175 44.62 35.77 -12.13
N LEU A 176 44.28 36.77 -11.30
CA LEU A 176 42.91 36.99 -10.84
C LEU A 176 41.95 37.30 -12.00
N LYS A 177 42.36 38.13 -12.98
CA LYS A 177 41.50 38.51 -14.12
C LYS A 177 41.10 37.30 -14.96
N TYR A 178 42.04 36.42 -15.28
CA TYR A 178 41.77 35.23 -16.08
C TYR A 178 41.14 34.10 -15.26
N MET A 179 41.59 33.89 -14.02
CA MET A 179 41.03 32.89 -13.11
C MET A 179 39.56 33.18 -12.80
N LEU A 180 39.22 34.38 -12.31
CA LEU A 180 37.82 34.73 -12.05
C LEU A 180 37.01 34.87 -13.34
N GLY A 181 37.57 35.50 -14.38
CA GLY A 181 36.83 35.74 -15.63
C GLY A 181 36.36 34.45 -16.30
N ILE A 182 37.27 33.48 -16.48
CA ILE A 182 36.96 32.21 -17.15
C ILE A 182 36.09 31.33 -16.25
N SER A 183 36.42 31.22 -14.94
CA SER A 183 35.64 30.40 -14.01
C SER A 183 34.22 30.95 -13.79
N THR A 184 34.03 32.26 -13.67
CA THR A 184 32.69 32.86 -13.57
C THR A 184 31.92 32.74 -14.88
N GLY A 185 32.57 32.95 -16.02
CA GLY A 185 31.94 32.76 -17.34
C GLY A 185 31.41 31.34 -17.56
N LEU A 186 32.13 30.33 -17.05
CA LEU A 186 31.68 28.94 -17.09
C LEU A 186 30.63 28.62 -16.01
N SER A 187 30.76 29.18 -14.81
CA SER A 187 29.87 28.84 -13.68
C SER A 187 28.46 29.41 -13.84
N VAL A 188 28.32 30.63 -14.36
CA VAL A 188 27.03 31.34 -14.49
C VAL A 188 25.96 30.54 -15.24
N PRO A 189 26.21 30.00 -16.47
CA PRO A 189 25.20 29.22 -17.17
C PRO A 189 24.86 27.91 -16.44
N PHE A 190 25.83 27.27 -15.79
CA PHE A 190 25.59 26.04 -15.02
C PHE A 190 24.78 26.29 -13.74
N ILE A 191 25.00 27.40 -13.05
CA ILE A 191 24.18 27.82 -11.90
C ILE A 191 22.75 28.10 -12.35
N PHE A 192 22.57 28.76 -13.50
CA PHE A 192 21.24 29.01 -14.04
C PHE A 192 20.50 27.71 -14.34
N ILE A 193 21.19 26.70 -14.88
CA ILE A 193 20.62 25.36 -15.10
C ILE A 193 20.29 24.66 -13.77
N ALA A 194 21.21 24.70 -12.81
CA ALA A 194 21.05 24.02 -11.51
C ALA A 194 19.90 24.59 -10.67
N LEU A 195 19.69 25.91 -10.69
CA LEU A 195 18.58 26.56 -9.99
C LEU A 195 17.23 26.34 -10.70
N ASN A 196 17.26 26.01 -11.99
CA ASN A 196 16.08 25.85 -12.82
C ASN A 196 15.83 24.38 -13.19
N GLN A 197 16.25 23.45 -12.31
CA GLN A 197 16.21 22.00 -12.52
C GLN A 197 14.85 21.49 -13.01
N ASP A 198 13.74 22.02 -12.48
CA ASP A 198 12.38 21.64 -12.86
C ASP A 198 11.99 22.10 -14.28
N ARG A 199 12.42 23.30 -14.69
CA ARG A 199 12.16 23.79 -16.05
C ARG A 199 13.12 23.19 -17.07
N PHE A 200 14.36 22.90 -16.66
CA PHE A 200 15.35 22.25 -17.51
C PHE A 200 14.98 20.81 -17.80
N SER A 201 14.49 20.03 -16.82
CA SER A 201 14.01 18.66 -17.08
C SER A 201 12.85 18.65 -18.08
N THR A 202 11.93 19.61 -17.94
CA THR A 202 10.81 19.81 -18.86
C THR A 202 11.29 20.19 -20.26
N TRP A 203 12.13 21.23 -20.39
CA TRP A 203 12.72 21.65 -21.66
C TRP A 203 13.55 20.55 -22.32
N LEU A 204 14.37 19.82 -21.57
CA LEU A 204 15.15 18.69 -22.05
C LEU A 204 14.24 17.58 -22.57
N SER A 205 13.13 17.29 -21.87
CA SER A 205 12.13 16.32 -22.32
C SER A 205 11.40 16.75 -23.60
N TYR A 206 11.19 18.06 -23.81
CA TYR A 206 10.69 18.59 -25.08
C TYR A 206 11.75 18.44 -26.18
N LEU A 207 13.02 18.70 -25.86
CA LEU A 207 14.13 18.63 -26.81
C LEU A 207 14.42 17.19 -27.25
N THR A 208 14.33 16.22 -26.33
CA THR A 208 14.43 14.79 -26.66
C THR A 208 13.21 14.28 -27.41
N LYS A 209 12.02 14.86 -27.19
CA LYS A 209 10.81 14.55 -27.99
C LYS A 209 10.85 15.14 -29.41
N LEU A 210 11.59 16.22 -29.63
CA LEU A 210 11.72 16.84 -30.96
C LEU A 210 12.72 16.12 -31.88
N THR A 211 13.57 15.25 -31.36
CA THR A 211 14.52 14.45 -32.16
C THR A 211 14.02 13.00 -32.30
N PRO A 212 13.76 12.47 -33.51
CA PRO A 212 13.48 11.04 -33.69
C PRO A 212 14.66 10.21 -33.14
N GLY A 213 14.37 9.11 -32.45
CA GLY A 213 15.34 8.35 -31.65
C GLY A 213 16.61 7.90 -32.37
N THR A 214 16.61 7.86 -33.70
CA THR A 214 17.77 7.55 -34.55
C THR A 214 18.78 8.71 -34.67
N LEU A 215 18.33 9.96 -34.52
CA LEU A 215 19.22 11.14 -34.55
C LEU A 215 19.93 11.36 -33.22
N TRP A 216 19.32 10.97 -32.10
CA TRP A 216 19.96 11.09 -30.78
C TRP A 216 21.11 10.09 -30.63
N THR A 217 20.93 8.87 -31.13
CA THR A 217 22.00 7.86 -31.16
C THR A 217 23.11 8.24 -32.15
N SER A 218 22.78 8.80 -33.32
CA SER A 218 23.81 9.27 -34.25
C SER A 218 24.56 10.49 -33.73
N ALA A 219 23.88 11.46 -33.11
CA ALA A 219 24.52 12.62 -32.48
C ALA A 219 25.42 12.22 -31.31
N ALA A 220 24.99 11.26 -30.48
CA ALA A 220 25.83 10.68 -29.42
C ALA A 220 27.06 9.96 -29.99
N CYS A 221 26.90 9.15 -31.04
CA CYS A 221 28.01 8.51 -31.75
C CYS A 221 28.98 9.54 -32.34
N VAL A 222 28.48 10.65 -32.91
CA VAL A 222 29.33 11.72 -33.46
C VAL A 222 30.10 12.43 -32.34
N LEU A 223 29.47 12.75 -31.21
CA LEU A 223 30.16 13.34 -30.06
C LEU A 223 31.24 12.41 -29.51
N VAL A 224 30.95 11.11 -29.39
CA VAL A 224 31.92 10.10 -28.97
C VAL A 224 33.05 9.94 -29.99
N ALA A 225 32.74 9.97 -31.30
CA ALA A 225 33.75 9.92 -32.35
C ALA A 225 34.65 11.16 -32.36
N VAL A 226 34.09 12.36 -32.12
CA VAL A 226 34.87 13.59 -31.96
C VAL A 226 35.78 13.50 -30.73
N ILE A 227 35.29 12.98 -29.62
CA ILE A 227 36.12 12.79 -28.42
C ILE A 227 37.23 11.76 -28.68
N LEU A 228 36.93 10.65 -29.35
CA LEU A 228 37.91 9.61 -29.70
C LEU A 228 38.98 10.10 -30.69
N THR A 229 38.60 10.92 -31.68
CA THR A 229 39.55 11.50 -32.63
C THR A 229 40.46 12.53 -31.96
N VAL A 230 39.92 13.34 -31.04
CA VAL A 230 40.72 14.27 -30.20
C VAL A 230 41.67 13.50 -29.27
N LEU A 231 41.25 12.36 -28.73
CA LEU A 231 42.10 11.51 -27.89
C LEU A 231 43.22 10.83 -28.70
N TRP A 232 42.90 10.34 -29.89
CA TRP A 232 43.88 9.67 -30.75
C TRP A 232 44.89 10.63 -31.37
N THR A 233 44.49 11.84 -31.78
CA THR A 233 45.43 12.85 -32.29
C THR A 233 46.44 13.27 -31.22
N SER A 234 46.02 13.37 -29.96
CA SER A 234 46.94 13.65 -28.84
C SER A 234 47.96 12.53 -28.59
N SER A 235 47.59 11.28 -28.91
CA SER A 235 48.49 10.13 -28.78
C SER A 235 49.49 10.00 -29.93
N LEU A 236 49.18 10.52 -31.12
CA LEU A 236 50.09 10.48 -32.28
C LEU A 236 51.20 11.53 -32.20
N GLU A 237 50.90 12.69 -31.61
CA GLU A 237 51.86 13.78 -31.43
C GLU A 237 53.00 13.38 -30.48
N TYR A 238 52.72 12.52 -29.49
CA TYR A 238 53.73 11.93 -28.61
C TYR A 238 54.72 10.99 -29.34
N LYS A 239 54.26 10.27 -30.39
CA LYS A 239 55.10 9.31 -31.11
C LYS A 239 55.97 9.96 -32.18
N SER A 240 55.53 11.06 -32.79
CA SER A 240 56.33 11.77 -33.79
C SER A 240 57.54 12.51 -33.20
N SER A 241 57.45 13.00 -31.96
CA SER A 241 58.61 13.61 -31.27
C SER A 241 59.64 12.59 -30.77
N ALA A 242 59.26 11.30 -30.65
CA ALA A 242 60.18 10.24 -30.23
C ALA A 242 61.07 9.71 -31.38
N GLU A 243 60.64 9.84 -32.64
CA GLU A 243 61.41 9.35 -33.81
C GLU A 243 62.34 10.39 -34.44
N HIS A 244 62.18 11.69 -34.16
CA HIS A 244 63.12 12.74 -34.62
C HIS A 244 64.30 12.99 -33.65
N GLY A 245 64.36 12.27 -32.52
CA GLY A 245 65.44 12.37 -31.51
C GLY A 245 66.57 11.37 -31.65
N TYR A 246 66.58 10.54 -32.69
CA TYR A 246 67.66 9.57 -32.99
C TYR A 246 68.07 9.69 -34.45
N GLY A 247 68.66 10.82 -34.80
CA GLY A 247 69.12 11.05 -36.16
C GLY A 247 69.64 12.45 -36.41
N GLN A 248 70.49 12.98 -35.52
CA GLN A 248 71.73 13.71 -35.83
C GLN A 248 72.63 13.68 -34.59
#